data_AF-A0A9E0RSN2-F1
#
_entry.id   AF-A0A9E0RSN2-F1
#
_cell.length_a   1.000
_cell.length_b   1.000
_cell.length_c   1.000
_cell.angle_alpha   90.00
_cell.angle_beta   90.00
_cell.angle_gamma   90.00
#
_symmetry.space_group_name_H-M   'P 1'
#
loop_
_entity.id
_entity.type
_entity.pdbx_description
1 polymer ?
#
loop_
_entity_poly.entity_id
_entity_poly.type
_entity_poly.pdbx_seq_one_letter_code
_entity_poly.pdbx_strand_id
1 'polypeptide(L)'
;MQNRSLHQRIWHIAWPMMASNISIPLLGLVDTALLGHLESALYLGAVAVGMSVITLFYWAFSFLRMGTTLFTAQHVGALEHSDQQIERSLAKIMAQSCLLGALCGLTLLTLGPLISPTLLQWMGAEPGALELAEEYIQIRLLAAPAVFISYAITGWLIGSQQTRWALALVLTANSLNIVLD
;
A
#
# COMPACT_ATOMS: atom_id res chain seq x y z
N MET A 1 -17.53 -34.82 4.53
CA MET A 1 -16.42 -34.58 3.58
C MET A 1 -16.37 -33.14 3.06
N GLN A 2 -17.51 -32.46 2.87
CA GLN A 2 -17.61 -31.07 2.37
C GLN A 2 -16.91 -30.00 3.24
N ASN A 3 -16.80 -30.21 4.57
CA ASN A 3 -16.08 -29.27 5.44
C ASN A 3 -14.56 -29.27 5.22
N ARG A 4 -13.96 -30.40 4.83
CA ARG A 4 -12.50 -30.53 4.72
C ARG A 4 -11.96 -29.75 3.50
N SER A 5 -12.71 -29.74 2.39
CA SER A 5 -12.37 -28.96 1.19
C SER A 5 -12.57 -27.45 1.41
N LEU A 6 -13.57 -27.06 2.20
CA LEU A 6 -13.80 -25.66 2.56
C LEU A 6 -12.68 -25.13 3.47
N HIS A 7 -12.27 -25.90 4.49
CA HIS A 7 -11.13 -25.55 5.35
C HIS A 7 -9.83 -25.40 4.55
N GLN A 8 -9.57 -26.31 3.59
CA GLN A 8 -8.40 -26.20 2.70
C GLN A 8 -8.45 -24.94 1.84
N ARG A 9 -9.62 -24.58 1.29
CA ARG A 9 -9.77 -23.36 0.48
C ARG A 9 -9.59 -22.10 1.31
N ILE A 10 -10.17 -22.04 2.52
CA ILE A 10 -9.93 -20.94 3.47
C ILE A 10 -8.44 -20.84 3.79
N TRP A 11 -7.79 -21.95 4.10
CA TRP A 11 -6.37 -21.96 4.46
C TRP A 11 -5.47 -21.45 3.32
N HIS A 12 -5.77 -21.83 2.07
CA HIS A 12 -5.04 -21.34 0.90
C HIS A 12 -5.16 -19.83 0.69
N ILE A 13 -6.26 -19.22 1.13
CA ILE A 13 -6.46 -17.76 1.10
C ILE A 13 -5.84 -17.10 2.33
N ALA A 14 -5.97 -17.70 3.51
CA ALA A 14 -5.59 -17.13 4.79
C ALA A 14 -4.08 -17.07 5.01
N TRP A 15 -3.35 -18.16 4.75
CA TRP A 15 -1.91 -18.21 5.07
C TRP A 15 -1.08 -17.14 4.33
N PRO A 16 -1.28 -16.88 3.01
CA PRO A 16 -0.52 -15.85 2.32
C PRO A 16 -0.89 -14.45 2.83
N MET A 17 -2.17 -14.25 3.20
CA MET A 17 -2.62 -12.99 3.76
C MET A 17 -2.03 -12.73 5.13
N MET A 18 -1.93 -13.74 6.00
CA MET A 18 -1.27 -13.62 7.30
C MET A 18 0.21 -13.25 7.13
N ALA A 19 0.92 -13.95 6.24
CA ALA A 19 2.32 -13.65 5.92
C ALA A 19 2.50 -12.21 5.39
N SER A 20 1.61 -11.78 4.49
CA SER A 20 1.64 -10.42 3.94
C SER A 20 1.42 -9.34 5.02
N ASN A 21 0.45 -9.54 5.93
CA ASN A 21 0.17 -8.58 7.00
C ASN A 21 1.30 -8.50 8.05
N ILE A 22 2.00 -9.61 8.33
CA ILE A 22 3.16 -9.63 9.24
C ILE A 22 4.39 -8.98 8.59
N SER A 23 4.50 -9.02 7.25
CA SER A 23 5.67 -8.48 6.55
C SER A 23 5.82 -6.95 6.69
N ILE A 24 4.70 -6.22 6.83
CA ILE A 24 4.70 -4.75 6.97
C ILE A 24 5.35 -4.30 8.29
N PRO A 25 4.90 -4.74 9.49
CA PRO A 25 5.53 -4.34 10.74
C PRO A 25 6.98 -4.85 10.86
N LEU A 26 7.31 -6.00 10.27
CA LEU A 26 8.70 -6.48 10.23
C LEU A 26 9.60 -5.55 9.43
N LEU A 27 9.14 -5.06 8.27
CA LEU A 27 9.89 -4.08 7.50
C LEU A 27 10.04 -2.77 8.28
N GLY A 28 8.98 -2.29 8.94
CA GLY A 28 9.06 -1.11 9.80
C GLY A 28 10.08 -1.24 10.95
N LEU A 29 10.27 -2.45 11.50
CA LEU A 29 11.33 -2.71 12.48
C LEU A 29 12.74 -2.63 11.86
N VAL A 30 12.90 -3.10 10.63
CA VAL A 30 14.17 -2.98 9.88
C VAL A 30 14.47 -1.51 9.60
N ASP A 31 13.51 -0.74 9.09
CA ASP A 31 13.66 0.69 8.82
C ASP A 31 14.01 1.46 10.10
N THR A 32 13.33 1.15 11.21
CA THR A 32 13.62 1.76 12.51
C THR A 32 15.02 1.41 13.00
N ALA A 33 15.47 0.17 12.82
CA ALA A 33 16.81 -0.25 13.20
C ALA A 33 17.90 0.40 12.33
N LEU A 34 17.66 0.55 11.03
CA LEU A 34 18.57 1.24 10.11
C LEU A 34 18.67 2.74 10.46
N LEU A 35 17.53 3.41 10.62
CA LEU A 35 17.48 4.83 11.01
C LEU A 35 18.06 5.07 12.41
N GLY A 36 17.93 4.10 13.33
CA GLY A 36 18.49 4.16 14.68
C GLY A 36 20.02 4.23 14.77
N HIS A 37 20.74 3.92 13.68
CA HIS A 37 22.20 4.05 13.61
C HIS A 37 22.69 5.44 13.15
N LEU A 38 21.79 6.36 12.81
CA LEU A 38 22.17 7.72 12.42
C LEU A 38 22.68 8.50 13.64
N GLU A 39 23.87 9.10 13.53
CA GLU A 39 24.59 9.75 14.65
C GLU A 39 23.90 11.03 15.17
N SER A 40 22.94 11.59 14.44
CA SER A 40 22.27 12.85 14.79
C SER A 40 20.78 12.67 15.03
N ALA A 41 20.37 12.94 16.29
CA ALA A 41 18.99 12.90 16.75
C ALA A 41 18.05 13.81 15.93
N LEU A 42 18.58 14.88 15.32
CA LEU A 42 17.82 15.80 14.48
C LEU A 42 17.34 15.12 13.17
N TYR A 43 18.21 14.35 12.51
CA TYR A 43 17.84 13.63 11.29
C TYR A 43 16.82 12.54 11.58
N LEU A 44 16.98 11.82 12.70
CA LEU A 44 16.07 10.77 13.12
C LEU A 44 14.67 11.34 13.43
N GLY A 45 14.61 12.48 14.13
CA GLY A 45 13.36 13.21 14.37
C GLY A 45 12.68 13.69 13.09
N ALA A 46 13.45 14.27 12.16
CA ALA A 46 12.93 14.73 10.87
C ALA A 46 12.31 13.60 10.05
N VAL A 47 13.03 12.47 9.90
CA VAL A 47 12.54 11.30 9.15
C VAL A 47 11.32 10.68 9.82
N ALA A 48 11.28 10.59 11.15
CA ALA A 48 10.13 10.03 11.87
C ALA A 48 8.85 10.83 11.64
N VAL A 49 8.92 12.17 11.72
CA VAL A 49 7.75 13.03 11.45
C VAL A 49 7.37 12.99 9.96
N GLY A 50 8.35 13.05 9.05
CA GLY A 50 8.11 12.93 7.61
C GLY A 50 7.47 11.60 7.20
N MET A 51 7.94 10.48 7.77
CA MET A 51 7.35 9.15 7.59
C MET A 51 5.92 9.08 8.10
N SER A 52 5.61 9.76 9.21
CA SER A 52 4.26 9.81 9.76
C SER A 52 3.30 10.55 8.82
N VAL A 53 3.73 11.65 8.20
CA VAL A 53 2.94 12.36 7.17
C VAL A 53 2.70 11.48 5.94
N ILE A 54 3.75 10.81 5.42
CA ILE A 54 3.61 9.87 4.30
C ILE A 54 2.66 8.72 4.65
N THR A 55 2.77 8.18 5.86
CA THR A 55 1.88 7.12 6.35
C THR A 55 0.43 7.60 6.36
N LEU A 56 0.17 8.81 6.88
CA LEU A 56 -1.16 9.41 6.87
C LEU A 56 -1.70 9.56 5.45
N PHE A 57 -0.89 10.10 4.52
CA PHE A 57 -1.29 10.24 3.13
C PHE A 57 -1.64 8.88 2.50
N TYR A 58 -0.77 7.89 2.63
CA TYR A 58 -1.03 6.58 2.02
C TYR A 58 -2.21 5.87 2.68
N TRP A 59 -2.41 6.05 3.98
CA TRP A 59 -3.52 5.45 4.70
C TRP A 59 -4.87 6.04 4.27
N ALA A 60 -4.93 7.35 3.98
CA ALA A 60 -6.13 8.02 3.48
C ALA A 60 -6.65 7.41 2.15
N PHE A 61 -5.77 6.86 1.32
CA PHE A 61 -6.11 6.22 0.05
C PHE A 61 -6.17 4.69 0.13
N SER A 62 -6.08 4.10 1.32
CA SER A 62 -6.18 2.64 1.51
C SER A 62 -7.53 2.04 1.07
N PHE A 63 -8.55 2.88 0.89
CA PHE A 63 -9.83 2.49 0.31
C PHE A 63 -9.69 1.90 -1.09
N LEU A 64 -8.67 2.27 -1.87
CA LEU A 64 -8.42 1.70 -3.19
C LEU A 64 -8.27 0.18 -3.11
N ARG A 65 -7.52 -0.31 -2.10
CA ARG A 65 -7.36 -1.76 -1.89
C ARG A 65 -8.67 -2.42 -1.47
N MET A 66 -9.31 -1.90 -0.42
CA MET A 66 -10.53 -2.49 0.15
C MET A 66 -11.70 -2.44 -0.83
N GLY A 67 -11.90 -1.31 -1.51
CA GLY A 67 -12.94 -1.09 -2.51
C GLY A 67 -12.77 -2.01 -3.72
N THR A 68 -11.57 -2.07 -4.31
CA THR A 68 -11.31 -2.99 -5.43
C THR A 68 -11.47 -4.45 -5.02
N THR A 69 -11.07 -4.83 -3.80
CA THR A 69 -11.30 -6.18 -3.26
C THR A 69 -12.79 -6.53 -3.26
N LEU A 70 -13.62 -5.65 -2.73
CA LEU A 70 -15.07 -5.85 -2.63
C LEU A 70 -15.71 -5.99 -4.01
N PHE A 71 -15.47 -5.04 -4.93
CA PHE A 71 -16.06 -5.07 -6.26
C PHE A 71 -15.62 -6.30 -7.07
N THR A 72 -14.35 -6.67 -6.95
CA THR A 72 -13.81 -7.86 -7.62
C THR A 72 -14.46 -9.14 -7.06
N ALA A 73 -14.53 -9.28 -5.74
CA ALA A 73 -15.12 -10.45 -5.09
C ALA A 73 -16.60 -10.65 -5.43
N GLN A 74 -17.38 -9.56 -5.55
CA GLN A 74 -18.78 -9.61 -5.95
C GLN A 74 -18.94 -10.21 -7.36
N HIS A 75 -18.07 -9.86 -8.31
CA HIS A 75 -18.14 -10.39 -9.67
C HIS A 75 -17.66 -11.84 -9.76
N VAL A 76 -16.63 -12.21 -8.99
CA VAL A 76 -16.19 -13.62 -8.89
C VAL A 76 -17.28 -14.51 -8.26
N GLY A 77 -18.07 -13.97 -7.34
CA GLY A 77 -19.15 -14.70 -6.67
C GLY A 77 -20.48 -14.75 -7.44
N ALA A 78 -20.60 -14.04 -8.57
CA ALA A 78 -21.87 -13.95 -9.29
C ALA A 78 -22.16 -15.23 -10.08
N LEU A 79 -23.14 -16.01 -9.62
CA LEU A 79 -23.47 -17.35 -10.12
C LEU A 79 -24.09 -17.38 -11.53
N GLU A 80 -24.47 -16.23 -12.09
CA GLU A 80 -25.28 -16.13 -13.32
C GLU A 80 -24.48 -15.73 -14.58
N HIS A 81 -23.20 -15.41 -14.44
CA HIS A 81 -22.38 -14.95 -15.57
C HIS A 81 -21.62 -16.10 -16.22
N SER A 82 -21.46 -16.06 -17.55
CA SER A 82 -20.52 -16.95 -18.23
C SER A 82 -19.08 -16.62 -17.84
N ASP A 83 -18.18 -17.60 -17.86
CA ASP A 83 -16.76 -17.41 -17.54
C ASP A 83 -16.14 -16.23 -18.32
N GLN A 84 -16.53 -16.07 -19.59
CA GLN A 84 -16.06 -14.98 -20.44
C GLN A 84 -16.58 -13.60 -20.00
N GLN A 85 -17.79 -13.50 -19.44
CA GLN A 85 -18.31 -12.25 -18.90
C GLN A 85 -17.60 -11.88 -17.60
N ILE A 86 -17.31 -12.87 -16.75
CA ILE A 86 -16.54 -12.69 -15.52
C ILE A 86 -15.16 -12.15 -15.85
N GLU A 87 -14.39 -12.81 -16.73
CA GLU A 87 -13.05 -12.35 -17.12
C GLU A 87 -13.04 -10.91 -17.65
N ARG A 88 -13.99 -10.56 -18.52
CA ARG A 88 -14.12 -9.19 -19.05
C ARG A 88 -14.43 -8.18 -17.95
N SER A 89 -15.30 -8.52 -17.00
CA SER A 89 -15.62 -7.63 -15.87
C SER A 89 -14.42 -7.43 -14.94
N LEU A 90 -13.68 -8.50 -14.63
CA LEU A 90 -12.49 -8.44 -13.80
C LEU A 90 -11.39 -7.58 -14.45
N ALA A 91 -11.17 -7.73 -15.77
CA ALA A 91 -10.22 -6.89 -16.51
C ALA A 91 -10.62 -5.41 -16.47
N LYS A 92 -11.92 -5.10 -16.61
CA LYS A 92 -12.44 -3.73 -16.49
C LYS A 92 -12.21 -3.16 -15.10
N ILE A 93 -12.54 -3.91 -14.04
CA ILE A 93 -12.33 -3.49 -12.65
C ILE A 93 -10.85 -3.20 -12.40
N MET A 94 -9.94 -4.06 -12.89
CA MET A 94 -8.50 -3.83 -12.77
C MET A 94 -8.07 -2.53 -13.48
N ALA A 95 -8.47 -2.34 -14.73
CA ALA A 95 -8.10 -1.15 -15.48
C ALA A 95 -8.63 0.14 -14.82
N GLN A 96 -9.89 0.15 -14.39
CA GLN A 96 -10.51 1.29 -13.72
C GLN A 96 -9.87 1.58 -12.35
N SER A 97 -9.57 0.54 -11.57
CA SER A 97 -8.95 0.71 -10.25
C SER A 97 -7.51 1.21 -10.38
N CYS A 98 -6.74 0.70 -11.34
CA CYS A 98 -5.38 1.19 -11.61
C CYS A 98 -5.40 2.63 -12.13
N LEU A 99 -6.34 2.98 -13.01
CA LEU A 99 -6.51 4.36 -13.47
C LEU A 99 -6.85 5.31 -12.31
N LEU A 100 -7.80 4.91 -11.45
CA LEU A 100 -8.14 5.69 -10.25
C LEU A 100 -6.94 5.82 -9.31
N GLY A 101 -6.20 4.74 -9.07
CA GLY A 101 -4.97 4.76 -8.28
C GLY A 101 -3.92 5.71 -8.84
N ALA A 102 -3.69 5.69 -10.15
CA ALA A 102 -2.78 6.62 -10.83
C ALA A 102 -3.24 8.07 -10.67
N LEU A 103 -4.53 8.37 -10.84
CA LEU A 103 -5.09 9.71 -10.67
C LEU A 103 -4.99 10.20 -9.22
N CYS A 104 -5.29 9.33 -8.24
CA CYS A 104 -5.10 9.64 -6.83
C CYS A 104 -3.63 9.92 -6.52
N GLY A 105 -2.70 9.14 -7.09
CA GLY A 105 -1.28 9.31 -6.86
C GLY A 105 -0.72 10.58 -7.49
N LEU A 106 -1.18 10.93 -8.70
CA LEU A 106 -0.84 12.20 -9.35
C LEU A 106 -1.44 13.40 -8.59
N THR A 107 -2.67 13.26 -8.09
CA THR A 107 -3.29 14.27 -7.21
C THR A 107 -2.46 14.47 -5.95
N LEU A 108 -2.04 13.38 -5.31
CA LEU A 108 -1.20 13.47 -4.11
C LEU A 108 0.20 14.00 -4.42
N LEU A 109 0.80 13.64 -5.56
CA LEU A 109 2.10 14.16 -5.99
C LEU A 109 2.07 15.68 -6.20
N THR A 110 0.94 16.22 -6.69
CA THR A 110 0.79 17.65 -6.96
C THR A 110 0.33 18.45 -5.73
N LEU A 111 -0.61 17.92 -4.94
CA LEU A 111 -1.16 18.61 -3.76
C LEU A 111 -0.37 18.33 -2.47
N GLY A 112 0.30 17.19 -2.39
CA GLY A 112 1.09 16.77 -1.23
C GLY A 112 2.11 17.82 -0.79
N PRO A 113 2.93 18.39 -1.70
CA PRO A 113 3.90 19.43 -1.34
C PRO A 113 3.25 20.70 -0.79
N LEU A 114 2.03 21.04 -1.23
CA LEU A 114 1.30 22.21 -0.73
C LEU A 114 0.76 22.00 0.69
N ILE A 115 0.39 20.77 1.03
CA ILE A 115 -0.24 20.43 2.31
C ILE A 115 0.80 19.99 3.36
N SER A 116 1.93 19.42 2.93
CA SER A 116 2.95 18.84 3.80
C SER A 116 3.56 19.80 4.84
N PRO A 117 3.86 21.08 4.55
CA PRO A 117 4.46 21.99 5.54
C PRO A 117 3.51 22.23 6.73
N THR A 118 2.22 22.41 6.43
CA THR A 118 1.17 22.60 7.45
C THR A 118 1.02 21.35 8.32
N LEU A 119 1.04 20.15 7.70
CA LEU A 119 0.97 18.90 8.45
C LEU A 119 2.19 18.70 9.35
N LEU A 120 3.41 18.98 8.85
CA LEU A 120 4.64 18.89 9.64
C LEU A 120 4.59 19.80 10.87
N GLN A 121 4.08 21.03 10.73
CA GLN A 121 3.89 21.94 11.85
C GLN A 121 2.89 21.40 12.87
N TRP A 122 1.75 20.84 12.43
CA TRP A 122 0.76 20.23 13.31
C TRP A 122 1.29 19.00 14.04
N MET A 123 2.21 18.26 13.42
CA MET A 123 2.87 17.11 14.02
C MET A 123 4.04 17.49 14.93
N GLY A 124 4.32 18.79 15.10
CA GLY A 124 5.32 19.30 16.03
C GLY A 124 6.76 19.17 15.53
N ALA A 125 6.99 19.21 14.21
CA ALA A 125 8.33 19.24 13.65
C ALA A 125 9.12 20.45 14.19
N GLU A 126 10.30 20.20 14.77
CA GLU A 126 11.18 21.29 15.21
C GLU A 126 11.71 22.10 14.03
N PRO A 127 12.01 23.40 14.20
CA PRO A 127 12.46 24.27 13.10
C PRO A 127 13.69 23.74 12.33
N GLY A 128 14.60 23.03 13.00
CA GLY A 128 15.78 22.43 12.38
C GLY A 128 15.52 21.10 11.65
N ALA A 129 14.37 20.47 11.88
CA ALA A 129 13.98 19.19 11.30
C ALA A 129 13.02 19.35 10.10
N LEU A 130 12.43 20.53 9.93
CA LEU A 130 11.34 20.77 8.98
C LEU A 130 11.81 20.64 7.53
N GLU A 131 12.95 21.23 7.17
CA GLU A 131 13.53 21.16 5.82
C GLU A 131 13.87 19.72 5.42
N LEU A 132 14.50 18.96 6.33
CA LEU A 132 14.83 17.55 6.13
C LEU A 132 13.57 16.68 5.99
N ALA A 133 12.53 16.96 6.78
CA ALA A 133 11.27 16.23 6.70
C ALA A 133 10.52 16.53 5.40
N GLU A 134 10.54 17.79 4.93
CA GLU A 134 9.96 18.18 3.65
C GLU A 134 10.69 17.52 2.48
N GLU A 135 12.03 17.52 2.48
CA GLU A 135 12.83 16.84 1.46
C GLU A 135 12.48 15.35 1.39
N TYR A 136 12.44 14.68 2.55
CA TYR A 136 12.02 13.28 2.64
C TYR A 136 10.61 13.05 2.07
N ILE A 137 9.64 13.90 2.40
CA ILE A 137 8.26 13.80 1.89
C ILE A 137 8.25 13.96 0.36
N GLN A 138 8.94 14.97 -0.18
CA GLN A 138 8.95 15.24 -1.63
C GLN A 138 9.52 14.06 -2.42
N ILE A 139 10.60 13.45 -1.94
CA ILE A 139 11.19 12.26 -2.56
C ILE A 139 10.18 11.10 -2.53
N ARG A 140 9.53 10.84 -1.39
CA ARG A 140 8.57 9.73 -1.25
C ARG A 140 7.27 9.96 -2.02
N LEU A 141 6.87 11.20 -2.26
CA LEU A 141 5.69 11.53 -3.07
C LEU A 141 5.84 11.08 -4.52
N LEU A 142 7.06 11.02 -5.07
CA LEU A 142 7.31 10.48 -6.41
C LEU A 142 6.84 9.02 -6.55
N ALA A 143 6.88 8.25 -5.47
CA ALA A 143 6.42 6.87 -5.45
C ALA A 143 4.90 6.72 -5.32
N ALA A 144 4.16 7.79 -4.96
CA ALA A 144 2.73 7.72 -4.65
C ALA A 144 1.87 7.11 -5.78
N PRO A 145 2.05 7.46 -7.07
CA PRO A 145 1.31 6.79 -8.16
C PRO A 145 1.54 5.29 -8.21
N ALA A 146 2.78 4.84 -8.05
CA ALA A 146 3.11 3.41 -8.05
C ALA A 146 2.51 2.69 -6.83
N VAL A 147 2.58 3.31 -5.65
CA VAL A 147 1.99 2.76 -4.41
C VAL A 147 0.47 2.62 -4.53
N PHE A 148 -0.23 3.59 -5.10
CA PHE A 148 -1.69 3.52 -5.21
C PHE A 148 -2.16 2.56 -6.31
N ILE A 149 -1.41 2.43 -7.40
CA ILE A 149 -1.63 1.37 -8.38
C ILE A 149 -1.40 0.00 -7.72
N SER A 150 -0.39 -0.14 -6.86
CA SER A 150 -0.11 -1.40 -6.16
C SER A 150 -1.24 -1.76 -5.17
N TYR A 151 -1.88 -0.77 -4.54
CA TYR A 151 -3.09 -0.97 -3.73
C TYR A 151 -4.25 -1.53 -4.57
N ALA A 152 -4.50 -0.95 -5.74
CA ALA A 152 -5.52 -1.43 -6.67
C ALA A 152 -5.25 -2.87 -7.14
N ILE A 153 -4.03 -3.17 -7.58
CA ILE A 153 -3.62 -4.52 -8.01
C ILE A 153 -3.75 -5.52 -6.86
N THR A 154 -3.27 -5.17 -5.67
CA THR A 154 -3.37 -6.03 -4.49
C THR A 154 -4.82 -6.31 -4.14
N GLY A 155 -5.68 -5.29 -4.16
CA GLY A 155 -7.12 -5.46 -3.91
C GLY A 155 -7.78 -6.37 -4.94
N TRP A 156 -7.43 -6.20 -6.22
CA TRP A 156 -7.93 -7.05 -7.30
C TRP A 156 -7.48 -8.50 -7.16
N LEU A 157 -6.21 -8.75 -6.81
CA LEU A 157 -5.68 -10.10 -6.57
C LEU A 157 -6.36 -10.78 -5.39
N ILE A 158 -6.57 -10.06 -4.28
CA ILE A 158 -7.27 -10.60 -3.10
C ILE A 158 -8.73 -10.91 -3.44
N GLY A 159 -9.44 -9.98 -4.09
CA GLY A 159 -10.83 -10.18 -4.49
C GLY A 159 -11.01 -11.31 -5.51
N SER A 160 -10.00 -11.54 -6.35
CA SER A 160 -9.93 -12.67 -7.29
C SER A 160 -9.48 -13.99 -6.65
N GLN A 161 -9.31 -14.05 -5.32
CA GLN A 161 -8.78 -15.21 -4.57
C GLN A 161 -7.35 -15.63 -4.97
N GLN A 162 -6.59 -14.73 -5.60
CA GLN A 162 -5.20 -14.92 -6.04
C GLN A 162 -4.20 -14.41 -4.99
N THR A 163 -4.40 -14.74 -3.72
CA THR A 163 -3.63 -14.18 -2.59
C THR A 163 -2.13 -14.53 -2.61
N ARG A 164 -1.73 -15.59 -3.33
CA ARG A 164 -0.31 -15.93 -3.54
C ARG A 164 0.42 -14.86 -4.34
N TRP A 165 -0.23 -14.30 -5.36
CA TRP A 165 0.33 -13.21 -6.15
C TRP A 165 0.30 -11.89 -5.38
N ALA A 166 -0.72 -11.67 -4.54
CA ALA A 166 -0.73 -10.52 -3.63
C ALA A 166 0.44 -10.57 -2.64
N LEU A 167 0.72 -11.75 -2.07
CA LEU A 167 1.91 -11.96 -1.23
C LEU A 167 3.21 -11.72 -2.00
N ALA A 168 3.34 -12.28 -3.20
CA ALA A 168 4.54 -12.09 -4.03
C ALA A 168 4.80 -10.61 -4.33
N LEU A 169 3.74 -9.84 -4.62
CA LEU A 169 3.84 -8.39 -4.85
C LEU A 169 4.37 -7.66 -3.61
N VAL A 170 3.80 -7.92 -2.43
CA VAL A 170 4.24 -7.29 -1.17
C VAL A 170 5.68 -7.67 -0.83
N LEU A 171 6.04 -8.95 -0.94
CA LEU A 171 7.40 -9.40 -0.65
C LEU A 171 8.42 -8.80 -1.62
N THR A 172 8.08 -8.70 -2.91
CA THR A 172 8.96 -8.09 -3.92
C THR A 172 9.15 -6.60 -3.64
N ALA A 173 8.07 -5.87 -3.35
CA ALA A 173 8.13 -4.45 -3.02
C ALA A 173 8.98 -4.19 -1.77
N ASN A 174 8.74 -4.97 -0.71
CA ASN A 174 9.51 -4.88 0.54
C ASN A 174 10.99 -5.23 0.33
N SER A 175 11.29 -6.27 -0.45
CA SER A 175 12.68 -6.66 -0.74
C SER A 175 13.41 -5.59 -1.53
N LEU A 176 12.74 -4.96 -2.52
CA LEU A 176 13.30 -3.85 -3.27
C LEU A 176 13.56 -2.64 -2.38
N ASN A 177 12.66 -2.34 -1.45
CA ASN A 177 12.84 -1.24 -0.51
C ASN A 177 14.07 -1.48 0.38
N ILE A 178 14.23 -2.67 0.97
CA ILE A 178 15.40 -3.04 1.79
C ILE A 178 16.73 -2.98 1.00
N VAL A 179 16.72 -3.33 -0.30
CA VAL A 179 17.94 -3.31 -1.12
C VAL A 179 18.33 -1.88 -1.53
N LEU A 180 17.36 -0.96 -1.57
CA LEU A 180 17.56 0.42 -2.03
C LEU A 180 17.79 1.41 -0.87
N ASP A 181 17.32 1.12 0.34
CA ASP A 181 17.56 1.88 1.58
C ASP A 181 18.88 1.47 2.26
#